data_AF-W0DGT4-F1
#
_entry.id   AF-W0DGT4-F1
#
_cell.length_a   1.000
_cell.length_b   1.000
_cell.length_c   1.000
_cell.angle_alpha   90.00
_cell.angle_beta   90.00
_cell.angle_gamma   90.00
#
_symmetry.space_group_name_H-M   'P 1'
#
loop_
_entity.id
_entity.type
_entity.pdbx_description
1 polymer ?
#
loop_
_entity_poly.entity_id
_entity_poly.type
_entity_poly.pdbx_seq_one_letter_code
_entity_poly.pdbx_strand_id
1 'polypeptide(L)' 'MGRYSKLKAVILAGTADANVDFAALCQLLVRLGFEQRVRGSHHIFTRADI' A
#
# COMPACT_ATOMS: atom_id res chain seq x y z
N MET A 1 -4.56 12.88 -12.64
CA MET A 1 -4.25 11.64 -11.89
C MET A 1 -3.80 12.00 -10.48
N GLY A 2 -4.57 11.59 -9.45
CA GLY A 2 -4.19 11.81 -8.05
C GLY A 2 -2.96 10.98 -7.64
N ARG A 3 -2.30 11.36 -6.55
CA ARG A 3 -1.09 10.69 -6.03
C ARG A 3 -1.25 9.17 -5.90
N TYR A 4 -2.34 8.71 -5.28
CA TYR A 4 -2.61 7.28 -5.09
C TYR A 4 -2.93 6.52 -6.39
N SER A 5 -3.54 7.19 -7.37
CA SER A 5 -3.80 6.60 -8.69
C SER A 5 -2.49 6.34 -9.45
N LYS A 6 -1.54 7.29 -9.38
CA LYS A 6 -0.20 7.11 -9.94
C LYS A 6 0.55 5.99 -9.22
N LEU A 7 0.51 5.98 -7.89
CA LEU A 7 1.15 4.95 -7.08
C LEU A 7 0.63 3.55 -7.41
N LYS A 8 -0.69 3.39 -7.50
CA LYS A 8 -1.32 2.12 -7.90
C LYS A 8 -0.85 1.67 -9.29
N ALA A 9 -0.79 2.58 -10.26
CA ALA A 9 -0.32 2.26 -11.60
C ALA A 9 1.15 1.80 -11.62
N VAL A 10 2.00 2.47 -10.85
CA VAL A 10 3.43 2.11 -10.73
C VAL A 10 3.60 0.73 -10.07
N ILE A 11 2.87 0.44 -8.99
CA ILE A 11 2.91 -0.86 -8.31
C ILE A 11 2.46 -1.97 -9.26
N LEU A 12 1.33 -1.78 -9.95
CA LEU A 12 0.78 -2.78 -10.86
C LEU A 12 1.62 -2.98 -12.13
N ALA A 13 2.41 -1.98 -12.53
CA ALA A 13 3.33 -2.13 -13.65
C ALA A 13 4.53 -3.03 -13.30
N GLY A 14 4.83 -3.25 -12.01
CA GLY A 14 5.94 -4.10 -11.58
C GLY A 14 7.32 -3.56 -11.95
N THR A 15 7.45 -2.27 -12.27
CA THR A 15 8.71 -1.64 -12.71
C THR A 15 9.42 -0.84 -11.63
N ALA A 16 8.89 -0.86 -10.40
CA ALA A 16 9.33 0.00 -9.30
C ALA A 16 9.65 -0.79 -8.03
N ASP A 17 10.42 -1.88 -8.17
CA ASP A 17 10.76 -2.82 -7.08
C ASP A 17 11.23 -2.14 -5.79
N ALA A 18 12.13 -1.16 -5.89
CA ALA A 18 12.69 -0.44 -4.74
C ALA A 18 12.25 1.05 -4.64
N ASN A 19 11.45 1.55 -5.60
CA ASN A 19 11.15 2.98 -5.72
C ASN A 19 9.71 3.32 -5.29
N VAL A 20 9.20 2.58 -4.30
CA VAL A 20 7.88 2.81 -3.71
C VAL A 20 8.05 3.25 -2.26
N ASP A 21 7.61 4.47 -1.98
CA ASP A 21 7.59 5.00 -0.61
C ASP A 21 6.69 4.14 0.29
N PHE A 22 7.27 3.62 1.38
CA PHE A 22 6.60 2.69 2.27
C PHE A 22 5.36 3.30 2.94
N ALA A 23 5.45 4.56 3.37
CA ALA A 23 4.32 5.24 4.00
C ALA A 23 3.16 5.45 3.01
N ALA A 24 3.47 5.80 1.76
CA ALA A 24 2.49 5.92 0.70
C ALA A 24 1.82 4.58 0.36
N LEU A 25 2.56 3.47 0.39
CA LEU A 25 2.01 2.13 0.23
C LEU A 25 1.06 1.76 1.38
N CYS A 26 1.48 1.99 2.62
CA CYS A 26 0.64 1.74 3.80
C CYS A 26 -0.69 2.51 3.70
N GLN A 27 -0.62 3.80 3.35
CA GLN A 27 -1.82 4.63 3.18
C GLN A 27 -2.69 4.15 2.02
N LEU A 28 -2.10 3.68 0.91
CA LEU A 28 -2.86 3.12 -0.21
C LEU A 28 -3.66 1.89 0.24
N LEU A 29 -3.04 0.96 0.98
CA LEU A 29 -3.70 -0.24 1.49
C LEU A 29 -4.86 0.10 2.42
N VAL A 30 -4.67 1.04 3.36
CA VAL A 30 -5.75 1.53 4.23
C VAL A 30 -6.90 2.12 3.41
N ARG A 31 -6.59 2.88 2.35
CA ARG A 31 -7.59 3.48 1.46
C ARG A 31 -8.35 2.45 0.60
N LEU A 32 -7.76 1.27 0.39
CA LEU A 32 -8.37 0.11 -0.27
C LEU A 32 -9.19 -0.76 0.70
N GLY A 33 -9.35 -0.32 1.95
CA GLY A 33 -10.18 -0.96 2.97
C GLY A 33 -9.45 -1.97 3.83
N PHE A 34 -8.12 -2.11 3.72
CA PHE A 34 -7.36 -2.98 4.61
C PHE A 34 -7.22 -2.35 6.00
N GLU A 35 -7.43 -3.15 7.04
CA GLU A 35 -7.08 -2.81 8.41
C GLU A 35 -5.57 -2.98 8.60
N GLN A 36 -4.92 -2.00 9.22
CA GLN A 36 -3.49 -2.03 9.51
C GLN A 36 -3.26 -2.33 10.98
N ARG A 37 -2.48 -3.37 11.28
CA ARG A 37 -1.96 -3.69 12.61
C ARG A 37 -0.44 -3.57 12.63
N VAL A 38 0.09 -2.81 13.58
CA VAL A 38 1.53 -2.59 13.73
C VAL A 38 2.07 -3.35 14.96
N ARG A 39 3.15 -4.12 14.78
CA ARG A 39 3.86 -4.84 15.86
C ARG A 39 5.36 -4.63 15.71
N GLY A 40 5.91 -3.65 16.44
CA GLY A 40 7.28 -3.19 16.21
C GLY A 40 7.40 -2.63 14.80
N SER A 41 8.39 -3.08 14.04
CA SER A 41 8.59 -2.68 12.64
C SER A 41 7.73 -3.43 11.63
N HIS A 42 6.86 -4.35 12.08
CA HIS A 42 6.00 -5.12 11.20
C HIS A 42 4.66 -4.41 11.01
N HIS A 43 4.27 -4.20 9.75
CA HIS A 43 2.98 -3.68 9.36
C HIS A 43 2.18 -4.80 8.69
N ILE A 44 1.15 -5.29 9.37
CA ILE A 44 0.27 -6.38 8.92
C ILE A 44 -1.01 -5.74 8.40
N PHE A 45 -1.46 -6.15 7.22
CA PHE A 45 -2.69 -5.65 6.59
C PHE A 45 -3.66 -6.80 6.36
N THR A 46 -4.91 -6.65 6.83
CA THR A 46 -5.95 -7.67 6.72
C THR A 46 -7.25 -7.06 6.19
N ARG A 47 -8.03 -7.84 5.45
CA ARG A 47 -9.39 -7.49 5.05
C ARG A 47 -10.26 -8.73 5.24
N ALA A 48 -11.39 -8.59 5.92
CA ALA A 48 -12.23 -9.72 6.29
C ALA A 48 -12.92 -10.39 5.08
N ASP A 49 -12.99 -9.69 3.95
CA ASP A 49 -13.65 -10.08 2.70
C ASP A 49 -12.69 -10.61 1.62
N ILE A 50 -11.41 -10.80 1.93
CA ILE A 50 -10.39 -11.38 1.03
C ILE A 50 -9.89 -12.72 1.57
#